data_AF-A0A3P1CQF4-F1
#
_entry.id   AF-A0A3P1CQF4-F1
#
_cell.length_a   1.000
_cell.length_b   1.000
_cell.length_c   1.000
_cell.angle_alpha   90.00
_cell.angle_beta   90.00
_cell.angle_gamma   90.00
#
_symmetry.space_group_name_H-M   'P 1'
#
loop_
_entity.id
_entity.type
_entity.pdbx_description
1 polymer ?
#
loop_
_entity_poly.entity_id
_entity_poly.type
_entity_poly.pdbx_seq_one_letter_code
_entity_poly.pdbx_strand_id
1 'polypeptide(L)'
;MAVASSCKQNDDPAPGSVVGSWIGKYSTNATTVPNITWDTMILTSSGALQGSDRMGTFNVSGNVITATYVRTGTTFSFRCDIKEDFNKLEGTWGNGASQTNGGLMVLTKQ
;
A
#
# COMPACT_ATOMS: atom_id res chain seq x y z
N MET A 1 38.61 16.69 -20.97
CA MET A 1 38.80 16.91 -19.52
C MET A 1 37.44 17.10 -18.89
N ALA A 2 37.23 16.44 -17.76
CA ALA A 2 35.94 16.18 -17.12
C ALA A 2 35.28 17.43 -16.51
N VAL A 3 33.95 17.36 -16.31
CA VAL A 3 33.35 17.27 -14.97
C VAL A 3 31.99 16.57 -15.05
N ALA A 4 31.86 15.50 -14.26
CA ALA A 4 30.61 14.83 -13.96
C ALA A 4 29.77 15.66 -12.99
N SER A 5 28.46 15.46 -12.97
CA SER A 5 27.70 15.44 -11.72
C SER A 5 26.52 14.51 -11.87
N SER A 6 26.72 13.31 -11.32
CA SER A 6 25.70 12.34 -10.98
C SER A 6 24.66 13.04 -10.12
N CYS A 7 23.48 13.32 -10.68
CA CYS A 7 22.30 13.56 -9.86
C CYS A 7 21.96 12.21 -9.23
N LYS A 8 22.53 11.92 -8.06
CA LYS A 8 21.87 11.03 -7.10
C LYS A 8 20.56 11.72 -6.77
N GLN A 9 19.49 11.31 -7.45
CA GLN A 9 18.16 11.65 -7.03
C GLN A 9 18.02 11.01 -5.66
N ASN A 10 18.13 11.83 -4.61
CA ASN A 10 17.63 11.43 -3.32
C ASN A 10 16.16 11.13 -3.57
N ASP A 11 15.82 9.84 -3.70
CA ASP A 11 14.46 9.32 -3.65
C ASP A 11 13.93 9.47 -2.21
N ASP A 12 14.03 10.66 -1.63
CA ASP A 12 13.14 11.05 -0.56
C ASP A 12 11.75 11.07 -1.21
N PRO A 13 10.81 10.21 -0.79
CA PRO A 13 9.47 10.23 -1.35
C PRO A 13 8.93 11.64 -1.14
N ALA A 14 8.56 12.30 -2.25
CA ALA A 14 8.05 13.66 -2.21
C ALA A 14 6.99 13.79 -1.09
N PRO A 15 7.05 14.82 -0.24
CA PRO A 15 6.01 15.05 0.76
C PRO A 15 4.65 15.09 0.05
N GLY A 16 3.68 14.31 0.54
CA GLY A 16 2.42 14.06 -0.16
C GLY A 16 2.42 12.85 -1.11
N SER A 17 3.25 11.83 -0.85
CA SER A 17 3.30 10.60 -1.64
C SER A 17 2.80 9.39 -0.85
N VAL A 18 2.12 8.46 -1.55
CA VAL A 18 1.78 7.13 -1.02
C VAL A 18 3.02 6.24 -0.84
N VAL A 19 4.14 6.59 -1.46
CA VAL A 19 5.40 5.85 -1.34
C VAL A 19 5.89 5.92 0.10
N GLY A 20 6.30 4.77 0.63
CA GLY A 20 6.77 4.64 2.00
C GLY A 20 6.39 3.33 2.65
N SER A 21 6.65 3.26 3.96
CA SER A 21 6.34 2.13 4.83
C SER A 21 4.98 2.32 5.50
N TRP A 22 4.19 1.26 5.57
CA TRP A 22 2.83 1.27 6.08
C TRP A 22 2.59 0.06 6.97
N ILE A 23 1.93 0.28 8.10
CA ILE A 23 1.42 -0.80 8.95
C ILE A 23 -0.10 -0.89 8.79
N GLY A 24 -0.59 -2.10 8.54
CA GLY A 24 -1.99 -2.35 8.28
C GLY A 24 -2.73 -2.95 9.47
N LYS A 25 -4.02 -2.67 9.56
CA LYS A 25 -5.00 -3.52 10.24
C LYS A 25 -6.10 -3.85 9.26
N TYR A 26 -6.65 -5.05 9.37
CA TYR A 26 -7.81 -5.47 8.61
C TYR A 26 -8.85 -6.16 9.50
N SER A 27 -10.07 -6.28 8.99
CA SER A 27 -11.12 -7.13 9.53
C SER A 27 -11.60 -8.08 8.45
N THR A 28 -12.19 -9.21 8.83
CA THR A 28 -12.80 -10.18 7.90
C THR A 28 -14.27 -9.85 7.58
N ASN A 29 -14.76 -8.69 8.03
CA ASN A 29 -16.14 -8.26 7.88
C ASN A 29 -16.17 -6.76 7.51
N ALA A 30 -17.03 -6.40 6.56
CA ALA A 30 -17.15 -5.05 6.04
C ALA A 30 -17.69 -4.00 7.04
N THR A 31 -18.20 -4.42 8.21
CA THR A 31 -18.73 -3.49 9.23
C THR A 31 -17.90 -3.41 10.50
N THR A 32 -16.88 -4.26 10.64
CA THR A 32 -16.09 -4.35 11.87
C THR A 32 -14.85 -3.48 11.74
N VAL A 33 -14.59 -2.66 12.77
CA VAL A 33 -13.35 -1.88 12.89
C VAL A 33 -12.15 -2.82 12.73
N PRO A 34 -11.21 -2.53 11.81
CA PRO A 34 -10.00 -3.33 11.63
C PRO A 34 -9.22 -3.55 12.92
N ASN A 35 -9.07 -4.80 13.32
CA ASN A 35 -8.42 -5.21 14.58
C ASN A 35 -7.35 -6.29 14.40
N ILE A 36 -7.26 -6.94 13.23
CA ILE A 36 -6.23 -7.91 12.92
C ILE A 36 -5.04 -7.15 12.32
N THR A 37 -3.92 -7.14 13.03
CA THR A 37 -2.70 -6.47 12.57
C THR A 37 -2.06 -7.23 11.41
N TRP A 38 -1.69 -6.48 10.37
CA TRP A 38 -0.77 -6.87 9.31
C TRP A 38 0.61 -6.31 9.69
N ASP A 39 1.64 -7.11 9.46
CA ASP A 39 3.04 -6.68 9.31
C ASP A 39 3.25 -5.42 8.39
N THR A 40 4.48 -4.98 8.24
CA THR A 40 4.80 -3.81 7.42
C THR A 40 4.67 -4.11 5.92
N MET A 41 4.13 -3.17 5.15
CA MET A 41 4.23 -3.13 3.69
C MET A 41 5.00 -1.88 3.23
N ILE A 42 5.67 -1.97 2.09
CA ILE A 42 6.41 -0.89 1.45
C ILE A 42 5.80 -0.67 0.07
N LEU A 43 5.37 0.56 -0.19
CA LEU A 43 4.95 1.03 -1.52
C LEU A 43 6.13 1.79 -2.14
N THR A 44 6.63 1.33 -3.28
CA THR A 44 7.79 1.94 -3.96
C THR A 44 7.36 2.92 -5.04
N SER A 45 8.25 3.86 -5.41
CA SER A 45 8.02 4.79 -6.53
C SER A 45 7.84 4.11 -7.88
N SER A 46 8.29 2.85 -8.02
CA SER A 46 8.11 2.02 -9.21
C SER A 46 6.74 1.36 -9.33
N GLY A 47 5.82 1.56 -8.38
CA GLY A 47 4.52 0.91 -8.36
C GLY A 47 4.53 -0.52 -7.79
N ALA A 48 5.62 -0.90 -7.10
CA ALA A 48 5.72 -2.21 -6.46
C ALA A 48 5.21 -2.15 -5.00
N LEU A 49 4.55 -3.22 -4.58
CA LEU A 49 4.20 -3.47 -3.19
C LEU A 49 5.10 -4.59 -2.66
N GLN A 50 5.74 -4.37 -1.52
CA GLN A 50 6.64 -5.33 -0.90
C GLN A 50 6.31 -5.50 0.59
N GLY A 51 6.53 -6.70 1.12
CA GLY A 51 6.53 -6.98 2.55
C GLY A 51 7.25 -8.30 2.81
N SER A 52 7.42 -8.65 4.08
CA SER A 52 8.18 -9.84 4.51
C SER A 52 7.74 -11.14 3.83
N ASP A 53 6.43 -11.32 3.62
CA ASP A 53 5.79 -12.52 3.08
C ASP A 53 4.89 -12.23 1.86
N ARG A 54 5.05 -11.05 1.24
CA ARG A 54 4.15 -10.59 0.18
C ARG A 54 4.83 -9.70 -0.86
N MET A 55 4.42 -9.86 -2.11
CA MET A 55 4.90 -9.05 -3.22
C MET A 55 3.76 -8.78 -4.19
N GLY A 56 3.72 -7.58 -4.76
CA GLY A 56 2.64 -7.18 -5.63
C GLY A 56 2.91 -5.87 -6.35
N THR A 57 1.84 -5.31 -6.88
CA THR A 57 1.84 -4.01 -7.53
C THR A 57 0.69 -3.19 -6.99
N PHE A 58 0.83 -1.88 -7.09
CA PHE A 58 -0.24 -0.94 -6.78
C PHE A 58 -0.31 0.14 -7.84
N ASN A 59 -1.47 0.76 -7.93
CA ASN A 59 -1.73 1.90 -8.76
C ASN A 59 -2.49 2.96 -7.97
N VAL A 60 -2.22 4.22 -8.25
CA VAL A 60 -2.93 5.36 -7.67
C VAL A 60 -3.73 6.03 -8.78
N SER A 61 -5.02 6.23 -8.55
CA SER A 61 -5.90 6.96 -9.45
C SER A 61 -6.70 7.99 -8.65
N GLY A 62 -6.35 9.26 -8.82
CA GLY A 62 -6.89 10.33 -7.98
C GLY A 62 -6.55 10.08 -6.51
N ASN A 63 -7.59 10.03 -5.68
CA ASN A 63 -7.46 9.80 -4.23
C ASN A 63 -7.61 8.32 -3.82
N VAL A 64 -7.55 7.41 -4.79
CA VAL A 64 -7.77 5.97 -4.57
C VAL A 64 -6.48 5.21 -4.88
N ILE A 65 -6.07 4.34 -3.98
CA ILE A 65 -5.06 3.31 -4.22
C ILE A 65 -5.74 1.97 -4.44
N THR A 66 -5.33 1.27 -5.48
CA THR A 66 -5.69 -0.13 -5.74
C THR A 66 -4.43 -0.96 -5.80
N ALA A 67 -4.39 -2.10 -5.14
CA ALA A 67 -3.24 -2.99 -5.17
C ALA A 67 -3.65 -4.45 -5.33
N THR A 68 -2.76 -5.22 -5.93
CA THR A 68 -2.85 -6.68 -6.03
C THR A 68 -1.51 -7.27 -5.60
N TYR A 69 -1.54 -8.23 -4.68
CA TYR A 69 -0.34 -8.85 -4.13
C TYR A 69 -0.55 -10.33 -3.87
N VAL A 70 0.55 -11.09 -3.93
CA VAL A 70 0.59 -12.49 -3.54
C VAL A 70 1.19 -12.59 -2.15
N ARG A 71 0.50 -13.29 -1.25
CA ARG A 71 0.98 -13.64 0.09
C ARG A 71 0.83 -15.15 0.27
N THR A 72 1.93 -15.82 0.64
CA THR A 72 1.97 -17.28 0.84
C THR A 72 1.30 -18.08 -0.30
N GLY A 73 1.54 -17.67 -1.55
CA GLY A 73 0.98 -18.31 -2.76
C GLY A 73 -0.49 -17.96 -3.07
N THR A 74 -1.16 -17.17 -2.23
CA THR A 74 -2.54 -16.71 -2.45
C THR A 74 -2.55 -15.26 -2.91
N THR A 75 -3.33 -14.95 -3.94
CA THR A 75 -3.49 -13.56 -4.42
C THR A 75 -4.57 -12.84 -3.63
N PHE A 76 -4.30 -11.60 -3.28
CA PHE A 76 -5.20 -10.69 -2.60
C PHE A 76 -5.18 -9.33 -3.31
N SER A 77 -6.26 -8.58 -3.17
CA SER A 77 -6.32 -7.21 -3.66
C SER A 77 -6.95 -6.29 -2.61
N PHE A 78 -6.60 -5.00 -2.66
CA PHE A 78 -7.27 -3.98 -1.86
C PHE A 78 -7.55 -2.72 -2.66
N ARG A 79 -8.51 -1.95 -2.15
CA ARG A 79 -8.86 -0.61 -2.60
C ARG A 79 -9.02 0.29 -1.39
N CYS A 80 -8.20 1.33 -1.29
CA CYS A 80 -8.27 2.29 -0.21
C CYS A 80 -8.35 3.72 -0.74
N ASP A 81 -9.04 4.57 0.00
CA ASP A 81 -8.98 6.02 -0.18
C ASP A 81 -7.79 6.56 0.62
N ILE A 82 -7.07 7.50 0.02
CA ILE A 82 -5.99 8.25 0.66
C ILE A 82 -6.62 9.29 1.57
N LYS A 83 -6.18 9.34 2.82
CA LYS A 83 -6.69 10.24 3.86
C LYS A 83 -5.53 10.88 4.62
N GLU A 84 -5.85 11.94 5.37
CA GLU A 84 -4.92 12.60 6.30
C GLU A 84 -3.58 12.97 5.63
N ASP A 85 -3.64 13.58 4.44
CA ASP A 85 -2.47 14.01 3.67
C ASP A 85 -1.43 12.91 3.47
N PHE A 86 -1.87 11.74 3.00
CA PHE A 86 -1.04 10.57 2.73
C PHE A 86 -0.45 9.92 3.99
N ASN A 87 -1.01 10.16 5.19
CA ASN A 87 -0.63 9.43 6.40
C ASN A 87 -1.53 8.23 6.70
N LYS A 88 -2.67 8.14 6.02
CA LYS A 88 -3.64 7.07 6.25
C LYS A 88 -4.29 6.60 4.95
N LEU A 89 -4.49 5.30 4.82
CA LEU A 89 -5.29 4.71 3.76
C LEU A 89 -6.42 3.92 4.43
N GLU A 90 -7.66 4.12 4.00
CA GLU A 90 -8.81 3.38 4.52
C GLU A 90 -9.63 2.81 3.37
N GLY A 91 -10.05 1.55 3.50
CA GLY A 91 -10.92 0.96 2.50
C GLY A 91 -11.17 -0.51 2.73
N THR A 92 -11.13 -1.28 1.65
CA THR A 92 -11.53 -2.68 1.65
C THR A 92 -10.47 -3.56 1.02
N TRP A 93 -10.51 -4.84 1.36
CA TRP A 93 -9.67 -5.87 0.74
C TRP A 93 -10.50 -7.06 0.27
N GLY A 94 -9.88 -7.98 -0.47
CA GLY A 94 -10.51 -9.22 -0.90
C GLY A 94 -9.53 -10.23 -1.48
N ASN A 95 -10.06 -11.41 -1.80
CA ASN A 95 -9.32 -12.52 -2.40
C ASN A 95 -9.28 -12.41 -3.93
N GLY A 96 -8.16 -12.81 -4.52
CA GLY A 96 -7.94 -12.73 -5.96
C GLY A 96 -8.00 -11.28 -6.46
N ALA A 97 -8.80 -11.05 -7.50
CA ALA A 97 -9.04 -9.72 -8.06
C ALA A 97 -10.12 -8.91 -7.32
N SER A 98 -10.81 -9.50 -6.33
CA SER A 98 -11.84 -8.78 -5.57
C SER A 98 -11.19 -7.80 -4.59
N GLN A 99 -11.69 -6.56 -4.59
CA GLN A 99 -11.21 -5.50 -3.70
C GLN A 99 -12.12 -5.25 -2.49
N THR A 100 -13.25 -5.96 -2.36
CA THR A 100 -14.33 -5.62 -1.41
C THR A 100 -14.80 -6.77 -0.52
N ASN A 101 -14.55 -8.03 -0.90
CA ASN A 101 -15.19 -9.20 -0.27
C ASN A 101 -14.41 -9.80 0.92
N GLY A 102 -13.30 -9.19 1.32
CA GLY A 102 -12.48 -9.59 2.46
C GLY A 102 -12.81 -8.84 3.74
N GLY A 103 -13.32 -7.61 3.66
CA GLY A 103 -13.65 -6.77 4.80
C GLY A 103 -12.99 -5.39 4.74
N LEU A 104 -12.92 -4.69 5.87
CA LEU A 104 -12.30 -3.37 5.95
C LEU A 104 -10.79 -3.48 6.20
N MET A 105 -10.05 -2.47 5.75
CA MET A 105 -8.66 -2.27 6.13
C MET A 105 -8.32 -0.81 6.35
N VAL A 106 -7.31 -0.59 7.20
CA VAL A 106 -6.66 0.70 7.41
C VAL A 106 -5.15 0.49 7.36
N LEU A 107 -4.46 1.39 6.68
CA LEU A 107 -2.99 1.45 6.65
C LEU A 107 -2.58 2.80 7.21
N THR A 108 -1.60 2.80 8.10
CA THR A 108 -1.03 4.01 8.68
C THR A 108 0.43 4.07 8.31
N LYS A 109 0.87 5.23 7.82
CA LYS A 109 2.25 5.46 7.43
C LYS A 109 3.16 5.41 8.67
N GLN A 110 4.34 4.80 8.51
CA GLN A 110 5.40 4.76 9.53
C GLN A 110 6.32 5.97 9.41
#